data_AF-A0A7C6AVN4-F1
#
_entry.id   AF-A0A7C6AVN4-F1
#
_cell.length_a   1.000
_cell.length_b   1.000
_cell.length_c   1.000
_cell.angle_alpha   90.00
_cell.angle_beta   90.00
_cell.angle_gamma   90.00
#
_symmetry.space_group_name_H-M   'P 1'
#
loop_
_entity.id
_entity.type
_entity.pdbx_description
1 polymer ?
#
loop_
_entity_poly.entity_id
_entity_poly.type
_entity_poly.pdbx_seq_one_letter_code
_entity_poly.pdbx_strand_id
1 'polypeptide(L)'
;MGNPKGFLEVKRKEGGNRPISERILDFSEVEQTLDEEDRRLQASRCMDCGVPFCQWGCPVMNNMPEWQDAIYRGDWQKAID
;
A
#
# COMPACT_ATOMS: atom_id res chain seq x y z
N MET A 1 -2.47 7.79 -12.77
CA MET A 1 -2.86 6.46 -12.28
C MET A 1 -2.17 5.39 -13.09
N GLY A 2 -1.71 4.33 -12.43
CA GLY A 2 -0.96 3.23 -13.06
C GLY A 2 -1.80 2.40 -14.05
N ASN A 3 -1.44 1.13 -14.23
CA ASN A 3 -2.20 0.19 -15.05
C ASN A 3 -3.58 -0.08 -14.39
N PRO A 4 -4.73 0.28 -14.99
CA PRO A 4 -6.05 0.02 -14.41
C PRO A 4 -6.36 -1.48 -14.30
N LYS A 5 -5.58 -2.34 -14.98
CA LYS A 5 -5.61 -3.80 -14.85
C LYS A 5 -4.53 -4.36 -13.94
N GLY A 6 -3.77 -3.51 -13.24
CA GLY A 6 -2.66 -3.92 -12.38
C GLY A 6 -3.10 -4.90 -11.28
N PHE A 7 -4.35 -4.81 -10.81
CA PHE A 7 -4.92 -5.75 -9.85
C PHE A 7 -5.09 -7.20 -10.38
N LEU A 8 -5.16 -7.38 -11.70
CA LEU A 8 -5.24 -8.69 -12.36
C LEU A 8 -3.84 -9.32 -12.57
N GLU A 9 -2.86 -8.48 -12.88
CA GLU A 9 -1.50 -8.91 -13.25
C GLU A 9 -0.61 -9.11 -12.02
N VAL A 10 -0.70 -8.20 -11.06
CA VAL A 10 0.06 -8.24 -9.81
C VAL A 10 -0.77 -8.94 -8.76
N LYS A 11 -0.27 -10.01 -8.15
CA LYS A 11 -0.95 -10.64 -7.00
C LYS A 11 -0.76 -9.80 -5.73
N ARG A 12 -1.75 -9.84 -4.83
CA ARG A 12 -1.62 -9.24 -3.50
C ARG A 12 -0.48 -9.92 -2.76
N LYS A 13 0.44 -9.13 -2.21
CA LYS A 13 1.55 -9.57 -1.37
C LYS A 13 1.38 -8.94 0.01
N GLU A 14 1.64 -9.71 1.05
CA GLU A 14 1.58 -9.26 2.45
C GLU A 14 3.00 -9.26 3.03
N GLY A 15 3.33 -8.25 3.85
CA GLY A 15 4.66 -8.16 4.49
C GLY A 15 4.90 -9.24 5.53
N GLY A 16 3.83 -9.82 6.07
CA GLY A 16 3.91 -10.85 7.10
C GLY A 16 4.23 -10.27 8.48
N ASN A 17 4.56 -11.17 9.40
CA ASN A 17 4.85 -10.84 10.79
C ASN A 17 6.20 -11.45 11.18
N ARG A 18 6.86 -10.82 12.15
CA ARG A 18 8.04 -11.39 12.81
C ARG A 18 7.73 -12.79 13.37
N PRO A 19 8.71 -13.72 13.36
CA PRO A 19 8.53 -15.06 13.91
C PRO A 19 8.05 -15.03 15.37
N ILE A 20 7.13 -15.96 15.72
CA ILE A 20 6.56 -16.04 17.07
C ILE A 20 7.66 -16.18 18.13
N SER A 21 8.67 -17.02 17.86
CA SER A 21 9.79 -17.26 18.77
C SER A 21 10.60 -16.02 19.11
N GLU A 22 10.58 -15.00 18.24
CA GLU A 22 11.28 -13.74 18.46
C GLU A 22 10.37 -12.71 19.12
N ARG A 23 9.16 -12.50 18.59
CA ARG A 23 8.26 -11.42 19.03
C ARG A 23 7.63 -11.62 20.42
N ILE A 24 7.78 -12.78 21.04
CA ILE A 24 7.34 -13.02 22.43
C ILE A 24 8.36 -12.54 23.47
N LEU A 25 9.56 -12.17 23.03
CA LEU A 25 10.68 -11.80 23.91
C LEU A 25 10.84 -10.28 24.06
N ASP A 26 10.09 -9.48 23.29
CA ASP A 26 10.18 -8.03 23.28
C ASP A 26 8.82 -7.36 22.97
N PHE A 27 8.78 -6.03 23.03
CA PHE A 27 7.61 -5.20 22.74
C PHE A 27 7.74 -4.41 21.43
N SER A 28 8.65 -4.82 20.55
CA SER A 28 8.84 -4.13 19.27
C SER A 28 7.73 -4.50 18.29
N GLU A 29 7.62 -3.73 17.20
CA GLU A 29 6.62 -3.94 16.15
C GLU A 29 6.64 -5.37 15.62
N VAL A 30 5.44 -5.93 15.40
CA VAL A 30 5.24 -7.33 15.01
C VAL A 30 5.12 -7.45 13.49
N GLU A 31 4.37 -6.54 12.90
CA GLU A 31 4.13 -6.42 11.47
C GLU A 31 5.43 -6.08 10.74
N GLN A 32 5.66 -6.74 9.61
CA GLN A 32 6.77 -6.41 8.73
C GLN A 32 6.28 -5.57 7.56
N THR A 33 7.14 -4.69 7.08
CA THR A 33 6.88 -3.89 5.87
C THR A 33 7.42 -4.61 4.64
N LEU A 34 6.69 -4.52 3.54
CA LEU A 34 7.20 -4.87 2.21
C LEU A 34 8.40 -3.97 1.85
N ASP A 35 9.29 -4.47 1.00
CA ASP A 35 10.36 -3.65 0.42
C ASP A 35 9.80 -2.59 -0.55
N GLU A 36 10.65 -1.66 -0.98
CA GLU A 36 10.22 -0.54 -1.81
C GLU A 36 9.62 -1.01 -3.15
N GLU A 37 10.25 -1.99 -3.80
CA GLU A 37 9.81 -2.51 -5.09
C GLU A 37 8.42 -3.15 -4.98
N ASP A 38 8.23 -4.00 -3.98
CA ASP A 38 6.94 -4.62 -3.67
C ASP A 38 5.89 -3.56 -3.33
N ARG A 39 6.21 -2.54 -2.53
CA ARG A 39 5.25 -1.47 -2.18
C ARG A 39 4.79 -0.72 -3.41
N ARG A 40 5.71 -0.39 -4.32
CA ARG A 40 5.39 0.26 -5.61
C ARG A 40 4.52 -0.64 -6.48
N LEU A 41 4.82 -1.95 -6.52
CA LEU A 41 4.04 -2.93 -7.25
C LEU A 41 2.64 -3.14 -6.64
N GLN A 42 2.51 -3.13 -5.31
CA GLN A 42 1.20 -3.18 -4.65
C GLN A 42 0.39 -1.89 -4.88
N ALA A 43 1.03 -0.72 -4.89
CA ALA A 43 0.38 0.55 -5.20
C ALA A 43 -0.16 0.59 -6.65
N SER A 44 0.53 -0.09 -7.58
CA SER A 44 0.09 -0.22 -8.98
C SER A 44 -1.21 -1.03 -9.15
N ARG A 45 -1.73 -1.68 -8.10
CA ARG A 45 -3.02 -2.39 -8.13
C ARG A 45 -4.22 -1.44 -8.01
N CYS A 46 -4.01 -0.17 -7.65
CA CYS A 46 -5.08 0.82 -7.64
C CYS A 46 -5.68 0.99 -9.05
N MET A 47 -7.02 0.96 -9.15
CA MET A 47 -7.71 0.95 -10.44
C MET A 47 -8.12 2.34 -10.95
N ASP A 48 -7.97 3.39 -10.15
CA ASP A 48 -8.60 4.70 -10.44
C ASP A 48 -10.10 4.59 -10.74
N CYS A 49 -10.86 4.05 -9.78
CA CYS A 49 -12.23 3.58 -10.00
C CYS A 49 -13.25 4.67 -10.41
N GLY A 50 -12.87 5.96 -10.43
CA GLY A 50 -13.77 7.11 -10.62
C GLY A 50 -14.68 7.41 -9.43
N VAL A 51 -15.22 6.36 -8.77
CA VAL A 51 -15.91 6.44 -7.48
C VAL A 51 -15.04 5.75 -6.42
N PRO A 52 -14.17 6.49 -5.71
CA PRO A 52 -13.17 5.90 -4.82
C PRO A 52 -13.80 5.49 -3.48
N PHE A 53 -14.44 4.32 -3.42
CA PHE A 53 -15.02 3.79 -2.18
C PHE A 53 -14.04 3.72 -1.01
N CYS A 54 -12.75 3.53 -1.30
CA CYS A 54 -11.68 3.59 -0.31
C CYS A 54 -11.64 4.95 0.43
N GLN A 55 -11.75 6.05 -0.30
CA GLN A 55 -11.80 7.40 0.27
C GLN A 55 -13.06 7.61 1.11
N TRP A 56 -14.24 7.21 0.60
CA TRP A 56 -15.50 7.30 1.34
C TRP A 56 -15.53 6.42 2.59
N GLY A 57 -14.82 5.28 2.58
CA GLY A 57 -14.67 4.40 3.75
C GLY A 57 -13.70 4.92 4.79
N CYS A 58 -12.89 5.93 4.46
CA CYS A 58 -11.96 6.55 5.38
C CYS A 58 -12.65 7.65 6.19
N PRO A 59 -12.70 7.58 7.54
CA PRO A 59 -13.35 8.61 8.36
C PRO A 59 -12.77 10.02 8.19
N VAL A 60 -11.51 10.13 7.73
CA VAL A 60 -10.82 11.40 7.48
C VAL A 60 -10.71 11.74 5.99
N MET A 61 -11.38 10.98 5.11
CA MET A 61 -11.48 11.26 3.67
C MET A 61 -10.14 11.37 2.93
N ASN A 62 -9.15 10.56 3.32
CA ASN A 62 -7.84 10.53 2.68
C ASN A 62 -7.94 10.29 1.16
N ASN A 63 -7.14 11.02 0.40
CA ASN A 63 -7.03 10.96 -1.07
C ASN A 63 -6.23 9.73 -1.55
N MET A 64 -6.70 8.53 -1.19
CA MET A 64 -6.09 7.22 -1.50
C MET A 64 -5.66 7.01 -2.95
N PRO A 65 -6.50 7.36 -3.94
CA PRO A 65 -6.12 7.27 -5.36
C PRO A 65 -4.79 8.00 -5.68
N GLU A 66 -4.59 9.18 -5.10
CA GLU A 66 -3.50 10.11 -5.42
C GLU A 66 -2.16 9.65 -4.84
N TRP A 67 -2.09 9.31 -3.55
CA TRP A 67 -0.83 8.85 -2.96
C TRP A 67 -0.44 7.45 -3.43
N GLN A 68 -1.40 6.60 -3.83
CA GLN A 68 -1.07 5.33 -4.48
C GLN A 68 -0.41 5.54 -5.85
N ASP A 69 -0.86 6.49 -6.67
CA ASP A 69 -0.17 6.84 -7.93
C ASP A 69 1.22 7.44 -7.68
N ALA A 70 1.35 8.29 -6.66
CA ALA A 70 2.63 8.88 -6.27
C ALA A 70 3.64 7.79 -5.83
N ILE A 71 3.23 6.87 -4.95
CA ILE A 71 4.04 5.72 -4.54
C ILE A 71 4.44 4.88 -5.74
N TYR A 72 3.50 4.51 -6.61
CA TYR A 72 3.81 3.72 -7.82
C TYR A 72 4.92 4.37 -8.67
N ARG A 73 4.86 5.68 -8.84
CA ARG A 73 5.86 6.48 -9.57
C ARG A 73 7.18 6.67 -8.81
N GLY A 74 7.24 6.31 -7.52
CA GLY A 74 8.40 6.54 -6.65
C GLY A 74 8.48 7.98 -6.12
N ASP A 75 7.41 8.76 -6.24
CA ASP A 75 7.33 10.13 -5.75
C ASP A 75 6.83 10.14 -4.29
N TRP A 76 7.70 9.74 -3.38
CA TRP A 76 7.36 9.59 -1.95
C TRP A 76 7.02 10.91 -1.28
N GLN A 77 7.64 12.01 -1.70
CA GLN A 77 7.35 13.33 -1.14
C GLN A 77 5.91 13.74 -1.46
N LYS A 78 5.51 13.62 -2.73
CA LYS A 78 4.12 13.89 -3.13
C LYS A 78 3.11 12.98 -2.46
N ALA A 79 3.51 11.77 -2.07
CA ALA A 79 2.63 10.83 -1.38
C ALA A 79 2.31 11.22 0.07
N ILE A 80 3.17 12.04 0.70
CA ILE A 80 3.03 12.46 2.10
C ILE A 80 2.59 13.91 2.29
N ASP A 81 2.67 14.73 1.23
CA ASP A 81 2.19 16.11 1.19
C ASP A 81 0.65 16.21 1.22
#